data_AF-A0A8D5U5R0-F1
#
_entry.id   AF-A0A8D5U5R0-F1
#
_cell.length_a   1.000
_cell.length_b   1.000
_cell.length_c   1.000
_cell.angle_alpha   90.00
_cell.angle_beta   90.00
_cell.angle_gamma   90.00
#
_symmetry.space_group_name_H-M   'P 1'
#
loop_
_entity.id
_entity.type
_entity.pdbx_description
1 polymer ?
#
loop_
_entity_poly.entity_id
_entity_poly.type
_entity_poly.pdbx_seq_one_letter_code
_entity_poly.pdbx_strand_id
1 'polypeptide(L)'
;MDKYLLALLGEAGASGLAKGIYSVRKEERFKRAYENEIQHWNYFRKYRRNILEKPVYYLLYLVGVITALLGYRAIKYVVNKAESGALDFYIKNFEVKGDIEKIVEDEKHHFIS
;
A
#
# COMPACT_ATOMS: atom_id res chain seq x y z
N MET A 1 19.63 6.78 2.68
CA MET A 1 18.61 5.75 3.02
C MET A 1 18.20 5.06 1.72
N ASP A 2 18.11 3.74 1.67
CA ASP A 2 17.80 3.00 0.44
C ASP A 2 16.30 3.18 0.10
N LYS A 3 16.02 4.14 -0.80
CA LYS A 3 14.64 4.50 -1.18
C LYS A 3 13.87 3.35 -1.82
N TYR A 4 14.56 2.45 -2.52
CA TYR A 4 13.93 1.27 -3.13
C TYR A 4 13.60 0.23 -2.08
N LEU A 5 14.44 0.06 -1.05
CA LEU A 5 14.10 -0.79 0.09
C LEU A 5 12.88 -0.25 0.87
N LEU A 6 12.81 1.06 1.07
CA LEU A 6 11.68 1.65 1.79
C LEU A 6 10.37 1.58 0.99
N ALA A 7 10.42 1.87 -0.31
CA ALA A 7 9.28 1.65 -1.19
C ALA A 7 8.84 0.18 -1.16
N LEU A 8 9.79 -0.76 -1.30
CA LEU A 8 9.51 -2.20 -1.25
C LEU A 8 8.77 -2.61 0.04
N LEU A 9 9.23 -2.13 1.20
CA LEU A 9 8.60 -2.47 2.48
C LEU A 9 7.28 -1.72 2.68
N GLY A 10 7.18 -0.47 2.18
CA GLY A 10 5.94 0.30 2.16
C GLY A 10 4.85 -0.43 1.39
N GLU A 11 5.14 -0.84 0.16
CA GLU A 11 4.22 -1.57 -0.72
C GLU A 11 3.86 -2.96 -0.19
N ALA A 12 4.83 -3.67 0.40
CA ALA A 12 4.52 -4.93 1.09
C ALA A 12 3.53 -4.70 2.25
N GLY A 13 3.69 -3.61 2.99
CA GLY A 13 2.80 -3.21 4.07
C GLY A 13 1.42 -2.81 3.57
N ALA A 14 1.33 -1.95 2.56
CA ALA A 14 0.09 -1.49 1.96
C ALA A 14 -0.71 -2.65 1.34
N SER A 15 -0.03 -3.56 0.63
CA SER A 15 -0.58 -4.85 0.18
C SER A 15 -1.17 -5.67 1.32
N GLY A 16 -0.46 -5.76 2.45
CA GLY A 16 -0.92 -6.44 3.66
C GLY A 16 -2.19 -5.80 4.20
N LEU A 17 -2.16 -4.49 4.41
CA LEU A 17 -3.28 -3.68 4.90
C LEU A 17 -4.53 -3.85 4.04
N ALA A 18 -4.41 -3.67 2.73
CA ALA A 18 -5.51 -3.81 1.78
C ALA A 18 -6.09 -5.24 1.80
N LYS A 19 -5.23 -6.27 1.86
CA LYS A 19 -5.69 -7.66 2.00
C LYS A 19 -6.45 -7.89 3.30
N GLY A 20 -5.96 -7.33 4.41
CA GLY A 20 -6.62 -7.41 5.72
C GLY A 20 -8.02 -6.82 5.68
N ILE A 21 -8.15 -5.63 5.10
CA ILE A 21 -9.45 -4.96 4.93
C ILE A 21 -10.38 -5.77 4.05
N TYR A 22 -9.91 -6.22 2.88
CA TYR A 22 -10.70 -7.06 1.98
C TYR A 22 -11.12 -8.38 2.62
N SER A 23 -10.29 -8.98 3.47
CA SER A 23 -10.60 -10.24 4.14
C SER A 23 -11.82 -10.16 5.05
N VAL A 24 -12.08 -9.00 5.63
CA VAL A 24 -13.26 -8.73 6.48
C VAL A 24 -14.42 -8.19 5.66
N ARG A 25 -14.19 -7.18 4.82
CA ARG A 25 -15.26 -6.45 4.12
C ARG A 25 -15.79 -7.16 2.88
N LYS A 26 -14.95 -7.93 2.19
CA LYS A 26 -15.28 -8.69 0.97
C LYS A 26 -15.84 -7.85 -0.20
N GLU A 27 -15.67 -6.53 -0.17
CA GLU A 27 -16.12 -5.66 -1.26
C GLU A 27 -15.11 -5.58 -2.41
N GLU A 28 -15.61 -5.48 -3.65
CA GLU A 28 -14.78 -5.46 -4.85
C GLU A 28 -13.79 -4.30 -4.89
N ARG A 29 -14.15 -3.14 -4.32
CA ARG A 29 -13.23 -1.99 -4.23
C ARG A 29 -11.97 -2.31 -3.43
N PHE A 30 -12.08 -3.06 -2.33
CA PHE A 30 -10.93 -3.42 -1.50
C PHE A 30 -10.11 -4.55 -2.12
N LYS A 31 -10.75 -5.41 -2.91
CA LYS A 31 -10.06 -6.40 -3.72
C LYS A 31 -9.18 -5.73 -4.78
N ARG A 32 -9.74 -4.76 -5.52
CA ARG A 32 -8.99 -3.99 -6.53
C ARG A 32 -7.83 -3.21 -5.91
N ALA A 33 -8.05 -2.55 -4.77
CA ALA A 33 -6.97 -1.90 -4.04
C ALA A 33 -5.85 -2.91 -3.72
N TYR A 34 -6.19 -4.07 -3.13
CA TYR A 34 -5.20 -5.12 -2.85
C TYR A 34 -4.44 -5.59 -4.12
N GLU A 35 -5.13 -5.75 -5.24
CA GLU A 35 -4.51 -6.16 -6.50
C GLU A 35 -3.55 -5.10 -7.05
N ASN A 36 -3.89 -3.81 -6.91
CA ASN A 36 -3.02 -2.69 -7.29
C ASN A 36 -1.75 -2.63 -6.42
N GLU A 37 -1.91 -2.68 -5.09
CA GLU A 37 -0.77 -2.70 -4.14
C GLU A 37 0.20 -3.85 -4.44
N ILE A 38 -0.33 -5.02 -4.83
CA ILE A 38 0.50 -6.17 -5.20
C ILE A 38 1.30 -5.89 -6.48
N GLN A 39 0.75 -5.14 -7.43
CA GLN A 39 1.49 -4.73 -8.63
C GLN A 39 2.62 -3.77 -8.29
N HIS A 40 2.37 -2.78 -7.42
CA HIS A 40 3.38 -1.84 -6.94
C HIS A 40 4.48 -2.54 -6.14
N TRP A 41 4.10 -3.45 -5.23
CA TRP A 41 5.07 -4.28 -4.51
C TRP A 41 5.94 -5.10 -5.47
N ASN A 42 5.33 -5.77 -6.45
CA ASN A 42 6.07 -6.53 -7.45
C ASN A 42 6.96 -5.65 -8.35
N TYR A 43 6.58 -4.39 -8.60
CA TYR A 43 7.43 -3.43 -9.28
C TYR A 43 8.71 -3.17 -8.49
N PHE A 44 8.62 -2.81 -7.20
CA PHE A 44 9.82 -2.55 -6.39
C PHE A 44 10.67 -3.81 -6.14
N ARG A 45 10.06 -5.01 -6.16
CA ARG A 45 10.78 -6.30 -6.10
C ARG A 45 11.75 -6.54 -7.25
N LYS A 46 11.60 -5.84 -8.38
CA LYS A 46 12.54 -5.88 -9.50
C LYS A 46 13.85 -5.17 -9.18
N TYR A 47 13.79 -4.13 -8.33
CA TYR A 47 14.93 -3.29 -7.98
C TYR A 47 15.59 -3.69 -6.65
N ARG A 48 14.80 -4.22 -5.71
CA ARG A 48 15.29 -4.64 -4.38
C ARG A 48 14.50 -5.82 -3.85
N ARG A 49 15.13 -6.68 -3.04
CA ARG A 49 14.44 -7.75 -2.29
C ARG A 49 14.90 -7.72 -0.84
N ASN A 50 14.02 -8.08 0.08
CA ASN A 50 14.34 -8.12 1.50
C ASN A 50 13.51 -9.18 2.24
N ILE A 51 14.12 -9.85 3.22
CA ILE A 51 13.43 -10.85 4.04
C ILE A 51 12.28 -10.24 4.87
N LEU A 52 12.33 -8.93 5.15
CA LEU A 52 11.33 -8.19 5.91
C LEU A 52 10.03 -7.93 5.13
N GLU A 53 10.00 -8.17 3.82
CA GLU A 53 8.78 -8.03 3.01
C GLU A 53 7.60 -8.82 3.62
N LYS A 54 7.83 -10.10 3.96
CA LYS A 54 6.79 -10.97 4.55
C LYS A 54 6.37 -10.53 5.97
N PRO A 55 7.31 -10.29 6.92
CA PRO A 55 6.95 -9.75 8.23
C PRO A 55 6.12 -8.46 8.15
N VAL A 56 6.52 -7.51 7.30
CA VAL A 56 5.80 -6.23 7.15
C VAL A 56 4.41 -6.46 6.57
N TYR A 57 4.29 -7.32 5.55
CA TYR A 57 3.01 -7.72 4.99
C TYR A 57 2.06 -8.30 6.05
N TYR A 58 2.51 -9.29 6.84
CA TYR A 58 1.63 -9.93 7.83
C TYR A 58 1.29 -9.03 9.01
N LEU A 59 2.22 -8.16 9.43
CA LEU A 59 1.95 -7.17 10.46
C LEU A 59 0.82 -6.23 10.01
N LEU A 60 0.94 -5.67 8.80
CA LEU A 60 -0.05 -4.73 8.29
C LEU A 60 -1.34 -5.42 7.86
N TYR A 61 -1.29 -6.70 7.50
CA TYR A 61 -2.49 -7.53 7.33
C TYR A 61 -3.32 -7.60 8.60
N LEU A 62 -2.70 -7.87 9.75
CA LEU A 62 -3.41 -7.86 11.03
C LEU A 62 -3.99 -6.49 11.35
N VAL A 63 -3.22 -5.42 11.09
CA VAL A 63 -3.74 -4.04 11.22
C VAL A 63 -4.96 -3.85 10.34
N GLY A 64 -4.92 -4.27 9.08
CA GLY A 64 -6.03 -4.14 8.14
C GLY A 64 -7.29 -4.89 8.59
N VAL A 65 -7.14 -6.08 9.16
CA VAL A 65 -8.26 -6.82 9.78
C VAL A 65 -8.86 -6.04 10.94
N ILE A 66 -8.02 -5.55 11.87
CA ILE A 66 -8.48 -4.75 13.03
C ILE A 66 -9.18 -3.47 12.57
N THR A 67 -8.56 -2.72 11.66
CA THR A 67 -9.12 -1.49 11.07
C THR A 67 -10.47 -1.77 10.42
N ALA A 68 -10.59 -2.88 9.68
CA ALA A 68 -11.85 -3.22 9.04
C ALA A 68 -12.94 -3.62 10.03
N LEU A 69 -12.61 -4.26 11.16
CA LEU A 69 -13.57 -4.53 12.23
C LEU A 69 -14.06 -3.24 12.90
N LEU A 70 -13.23 -2.20 13.00
CA LEU A 70 -13.58 -0.91 13.60
C LEU A 70 -14.53 -0.03 12.74
N GLY A 71 -14.79 -0.39 11.48
CA GLY A 71 -15.75 0.31 10.62
C GLY A 71 -15.13 1.18 9.53
N TYR A 72 -15.98 1.69 8.64
CA TYR A 72 -15.55 2.49 7.48
C TYR A 72 -14.81 3.78 7.83
N ARG A 73 -15.14 4.41 8.97
CA ARG A 73 -14.40 5.61 9.42
C ARG A 73 -12.93 5.29 9.69
N ALA A 74 -12.66 4.15 10.34
CA ALA A 74 -11.31 3.69 10.60
C ALA A 74 -10.60 3.31 9.29
N ILE A 75 -11.28 2.56 8.40
CA ILE A 75 -10.76 2.21 7.07
C ILE A 75 -10.34 3.48 6.32
N LYS A 76 -11.25 4.45 6.19
CA LYS A 76 -11.00 5.72 5.49
C LYS A 76 -9.81 6.46 6.07
N TYR A 77 -9.73 6.56 7.41
CA TYR A 77 -8.62 7.25 8.06
C TYR A 77 -7.27 6.57 7.77
N VAL A 78 -7.19 5.26 7.97
CA VAL A 78 -5.94 4.51 7.84
C VAL A 78 -5.47 4.45 6.39
N VAL A 79 -6.37 4.17 5.45
CA VAL A 79 -6.06 4.13 4.02
C VAL A 79 -5.56 5.50 3.58
N ASN A 80 -6.34 6.57 3.77
CA ASN A 80 -5.94 7.90 3.32
C ASN A 80 -4.62 8.36 3.96
N LYS A 81 -4.32 7.93 5.19
CA LYS A 81 -3.04 8.21 5.85
C LYS A 81 -1.87 7.45 5.22
N ALA A 82 -2.07 6.19 4.83
CA ALA A 82 -1.09 5.39 4.10
C ALA A 82 -0.81 6.01 2.72
N GLU A 83 -1.87 6.27 1.94
CA GLU A 83 -1.78 6.89 0.60
C GLU A 83 -1.02 8.22 0.62
N SER A 84 -1.38 9.10 1.57
CA SER A 84 -0.72 10.40 1.70
C SER A 84 0.77 10.24 2.03
N GLY A 85 1.10 9.27 2.89
CA GLY A 85 2.47 8.94 3.24
C GLY A 85 3.28 8.39 2.06
N ALA A 86 2.66 7.53 1.24
CA ALA A 86 3.25 6.97 0.03
C ALA A 86 3.51 8.06 -1.02
N LEU A 87 2.53 8.92 -1.30
CA LEU A 87 2.66 10.05 -2.21
C LEU A 87 3.79 11.00 -1.81
N ASP A 88 3.80 11.43 -0.54
CA ASP A 88 4.86 12.31 -0.02
C ASP A 88 6.23 11.66 -0.14
N PHE A 89 6.32 10.35 0.11
CA PHE A 89 7.55 9.59 -0.03
C PHE A 89 8.00 9.53 -1.50
N TYR A 90 7.11 9.22 -2.43
CA TYR A 90 7.44 9.10 -3.85
C TYR A 90 7.89 10.42 -4.46
N ILE A 91 7.12 11.49 -4.23
CA ILE A 91 7.43 12.83 -4.74
C ILE A 91 8.79 13.32 -4.21
N LYS A 92 9.12 13.00 -2.96
CA LYS A 92 10.38 13.45 -2.33
C LYS A 92 11.59 12.65 -2.75
N ASN A 93 11.43 11.35 -3.06
CA ASN A 93 12.57 10.44 -3.21
C ASN A 93 12.80 9.95 -4.65
N PHE A 94 11.82 10.09 -5.55
CA PHE A 94 11.93 9.62 -6.93
C PHE A 94 11.70 10.74 -7.94
N GLU A 95 12.31 10.61 -9.11
CA GLU A 95 11.92 11.41 -10.26
C GLU A 95 10.59 10.84 -10.78
N VAL A 96 9.54 11.66 -10.77
CA VAL A 96 8.18 11.25 -11.15
C VAL A 96 8.08 11.19 -12.68
N LYS A 97 8.58 10.09 -13.24
CA LYS A 97 8.52 9.78 -14.67
C LYS A 97 8.34 8.28 -14.88
N GLY A 98 7.76 7.91 -16.02
CA GLY A 98 7.66 6.51 -16.44
C GLY A 98 6.80 5.70 -15.47
N ASP A 99 7.30 4.56 -14.99
CA ASP A 99 6.51 3.69 -14.11
C ASP A 99 6.27 4.28 -12.71
N ILE A 100 7.14 5.18 -12.23
CA ILE A 100 6.91 5.89 -10.96
C ILE A 100 5.75 6.89 -11.10
N GLU A 101 5.59 7.52 -12.26
CA GLU A 101 4.48 8.43 -12.52
C GLU A 101 3.14 7.69 -12.46
N LYS A 102 3.08 6.48 -13.05
CA LYS A 102 1.89 5.62 -12.96
C LYS A 102 1.56 5.23 -11.53
N ILE A 103 2.56 4.83 -10.74
CA ILE A 103 2.36 4.51 -9.31
C ILE A 103 1.80 5.73 -8.59
N VAL A 104 2.40 6.91 -8.76
CA VAL A 104 1.92 8.16 -8.14
C VAL A 104 0.49 8.52 -8.57
N GLU A 105 0.10 8.21 -9.80
CA GLU A 105 -1.26 8.43 -10.28
C GLU A 105 -2.26 7.43 -9.69
N ASP A 106 -1.90 6.15 -9.62
CA ASP A 106 -2.71 5.10 -8.96
C ASP A 106 -2.98 5.46 -7.48
N GLU A 107 -1.97 5.89 -6.73
CA GLU A 107 -2.09 6.26 -5.31
C GLU A 107 -3.05 7.43 -5.08
N LYS A 108 -3.14 8.38 -6.03
CA LYS A 108 -4.13 9.47 -5.96
C LYS A 108 -5.56 8.97 -6.13
N HIS A 109 -5.75 7.81 -6.75
CA HIS A 109 -7.07 7.20 -6.97
C HIS A 109 -7.46 6.21 -5.86
N HIS A 110 -6.56 5.86 -4.95
CA HIS A 110 -6.81 4.96 -3.83
C HIS A 110 -7.49 5.63 -2.63
N PHE A 111 -7.54 6.97 -2.59
CA PHE A 111 -8.25 7.71 -1.55
C PHE A 111 -9.73 7.31 -1.45
N ILE A 112 -10.16 6.98 -0.24
CA ILE A 112 -11.55 6.64 0.04
C ILE A 112 -12.30 7.91 0.45
N SER A 113 -13.31 8.27 -0.35
CA SER A 113 -14.27 9.36 -0.08
C SER A 113 -15.36 8.94 0.89
#